data_AF-A0AAW1HVN8-F1
#
_entry.id   AF-A0AAW1HVN8-F1
#
_cell.length_a   1.000
_cell.length_b   1.000
_cell.length_c   1.000
_cell.angle_alpha   90.00
_cell.angle_beta   90.00
_cell.angle_gamma   90.00
#
_symmetry.space_group_name_H-M   'P 1'
#
loop_
_entity.id
_entity.type
_entity.pdbx_description
1 polymer ?
#
loop_
_entity_poly.entity_id
_entity_poly.type
_entity_poly.pdbx_seq_one_letter_code
_entity_poly.pdbx_strand_id
1 'polypeptide(L)'
;MVKSKEQIESDLKKNPYDKPYKFYKHVKGKSDIWANFELIMFEEATQDFARCINCKSILKYNSKSGTASLLRHKCPIPFKVNSEKQLNLDKYAIKQLPAAKKELIMSYSFQS
;
A
#
# COMPACT_ATOMS: atom_id res chain seq x y z
N MET A 1 16.41 19.88 -2.91
CA MET A 1 16.70 19.80 -1.46
C MET A 1 16.11 18.51 -0.89
N VAL A 2 16.79 17.83 0.04
CA VAL A 2 16.22 16.68 0.76
C VAL A 2 15.56 17.16 2.05
N LYS A 3 14.30 16.79 2.30
CA LYS A 3 13.51 17.18 3.48
C LYS A 3 13.55 16.07 4.52
N SER A 4 13.40 16.41 5.81
CA SER A 4 13.24 15.41 6.86
C SER A 4 11.85 14.77 6.79
N LYS A 5 11.70 13.58 7.39
CA LYS A 5 10.41 12.89 7.46
C LYS A 5 9.33 13.77 8.10
N GLU A 6 9.66 14.41 9.22
CA GLU A 6 8.76 15.23 10.04
C GLU A 6 8.31 16.47 9.28
N GLN A 7 9.20 17.08 8.49
CA GLN A 7 8.88 18.20 7.62
C GLN A 7 7.87 17.79 6.56
N ILE A 8 8.14 16.69 5.84
CA ILE A 8 7.22 16.17 4.82
C ILE A 8 5.86 15.84 5.44
N GLU A 9 5.82 15.20 6.61
CA GLU A 9 4.57 14.88 7.31
C GLU A 9 3.80 16.14 7.75
N SER A 10 4.50 17.17 8.22
CA SER A 10 3.90 18.44 8.63
C SER A 10 3.32 19.18 7.42
N ASP A 11 4.07 19.26 6.33
CA ASP A 11 3.64 19.96 5.12
C ASP A 11 2.41 19.31 4.49
N LEU A 12 2.40 17.96 4.41
CA LEU A 12 1.26 17.21 3.89
C LEU A 12 -0.01 17.33 4.75
N LYS A 13 0.13 17.61 6.04
CA LYS A 13 -1.02 17.87 6.94
C LYS A 13 -1.56 19.29 6.79
N LYS A 14 -0.68 20.28 6.56
CA LYS A 14 -1.04 21.70 6.51
C LYS A 14 -1.76 22.09 5.24
N ASN A 15 -1.33 21.60 4.08
CA ASN A 15 -1.95 21.94 2.81
C ASN A 15 -2.08 20.73 1.87
N PRO A 16 -3.25 20.08 1.83
CA PRO A 16 -3.46 18.93 0.95
C PRO A 16 -3.60 19.30 -0.54
N TYR A 17 -3.82 20.58 -0.88
CA TYR A 17 -4.10 21.04 -2.25
C TYR A 17 -2.91 21.71 -2.93
N ASP A 18 -2.07 22.41 -2.16
CA ASP A 18 -0.83 23.00 -2.66
C ASP A 18 0.33 22.04 -2.37
N LYS A 19 0.51 21.04 -3.23
CA LYS A 19 1.48 19.98 -3.03
C LYS A 19 2.76 20.26 -3.83
N PRO A 20 3.83 20.80 -3.20
CA PRO A 20 5.16 20.77 -3.80
C PRO A 20 5.70 19.32 -3.88
N TYR A 21 5.04 18.38 -3.19
CA TYR A 21 5.35 16.96 -3.21
C TYR A 21 4.58 16.21 -4.29
N LYS A 22 5.32 15.57 -5.18
CA LYS A 22 4.78 14.68 -6.21
C LYS A 22 5.00 13.22 -5.80
N PHE A 23 4.01 12.37 -6.06
CA PHE A 23 4.01 10.94 -5.68
C PHE A 23 4.03 10.06 -6.92
N TYR A 24 4.91 9.05 -6.93
CA TYR A 24 5.09 8.19 -8.10
C TYR A 24 5.15 6.74 -7.72
N LYS A 25 4.51 5.89 -8.53
CA LYS A 25 4.62 4.44 -8.40
C LYS A 25 6.00 3.98 -8.86
N HIS A 26 6.62 3.10 -8.09
CA HIS A 26 7.92 2.56 -8.43
C HIS A 26 7.77 1.43 -9.47
N VAL A 27 7.77 1.78 -10.76
CA VAL A 27 7.49 0.84 -11.86
C VAL A 27 8.59 -0.22 -12.04
N LYS A 28 9.85 0.10 -11.74
CA LYS A 28 11.00 -0.81 -11.94
C LYS A 28 11.38 -1.65 -10.70
N GLY A 29 10.48 -1.79 -9.74
CA GLY A 29 10.79 -2.44 -8.47
C GLY A 29 10.77 -3.95 -8.60
N LYS A 30 11.84 -4.64 -8.16
CA LYS A 30 11.87 -6.11 -8.11
C LYS A 30 10.88 -6.74 -7.10
N SER A 31 10.28 -5.92 -6.22
CA SER A 31 9.43 -6.39 -5.13
C SER A 31 7.99 -5.90 -5.31
N ASP A 32 7.04 -6.84 -5.21
CA ASP A 32 5.58 -6.60 -5.25
C ASP A 32 5.10 -5.57 -4.22
N ILE A 33 5.90 -5.28 -3.18
CA ILE A 33 5.57 -4.31 -2.13
C ILE A 33 5.28 -2.93 -2.71
N TRP A 34 5.93 -2.56 -3.82
CA TRP A 34 5.76 -1.26 -4.48
C TRP A 34 4.34 -1.03 -5.04
N ALA A 35 3.51 -2.07 -5.16
CA ALA A 35 2.10 -1.90 -5.48
C ALA A 35 1.34 -1.09 -4.39
N ASN A 36 1.87 -1.09 -3.15
CA ASN A 36 1.25 -0.46 -1.99
C ASN A 36 1.95 0.82 -1.53
N PHE A 37 3.04 1.22 -2.20
CA PHE A 37 3.87 2.36 -1.81
C PHE A 37 4.21 3.26 -2.99
N GLU A 38 4.34 4.55 -2.72
CA GLU A 38 4.72 5.57 -3.70
C GLU A 38 5.99 6.28 -3.23
N LEU A 39 6.89 6.58 -4.16
CA LEU A 39 8.04 7.43 -3.88
C LEU A 39 7.58 8.89 -3.75
N ILE A 40 8.28 9.63 -2.88
CA ILE A 40 8.04 11.06 -2.67
C ILE A 40 9.12 11.83 -3.43
N MET A 41 8.71 12.79 -4.26
CA MET A 41 9.62 13.78 -4.84
C MET A 41 9.22 15.19 -4.39
N PHE A 42 10.20 16.04 -4.19
CA PHE A 42 10.03 17.44 -3.83
C PHE A 42 10.94 18.26 -4.74
N GLU A 43 10.38 19.25 -5.46
CA GLU A 43 11.14 20.10 -6.40
C GLU A 43 12.07 19.28 -7.31
N GLU A 44 11.54 18.21 -7.94
CA GLU A 44 12.27 17.30 -8.83
C GLU A 44 13.34 16.42 -8.18
N ALA A 45 13.62 16.62 -6.89
CA ALA A 45 14.51 15.76 -6.12
C ALA A 45 13.74 14.57 -5.52
N THR A 46 14.17 13.35 -5.85
CA THR A 46 13.68 12.14 -5.19
C THR A 46 14.09 12.14 -3.73
N GLN A 47 13.13 11.91 -2.84
CA GLN A 47 13.38 11.83 -1.41
C GLN A 47 13.66 10.38 -1.02
N ASP A 48 14.46 10.20 0.03
CA ASP A 48 14.72 8.88 0.65
C ASP A 48 13.54 8.39 1.51
N PHE A 49 12.33 8.61 1.00
CA PHE A 49 11.09 8.31 1.67
C PHE A 49 10.07 7.76 0.67
N ALA A 50 9.27 6.82 1.16
CA ALA A 50 8.12 6.29 0.46
C ALA A 50 6.87 6.44 1.33
N ARG A 51 5.75 6.69 0.69
CA ARG A 51 4.44 6.85 1.33
C ARG A 51 3.61 5.59 1.08
N CYS A 52 2.99 5.06 2.13
CA CYS A 52 1.98 4.01 1.98
C CYS A 52 0.72 4.58 1.30
N ILE A 53 0.20 3.92 0.27
CA ILE A 53 -1.00 4.38 -0.43
C ILE A 53 -2.23 4.27 0.47
N ASN A 54 -2.26 3.27 1.37
CA ASN A 54 -3.41 2.98 2.22
C ASN A 54 -3.45 3.90 3.45
N CYS A 55 -2.49 3.78 4.36
CA CYS A 55 -2.48 4.55 5.62
C CYS A 55 -1.79 5.92 5.53
N LYS A 56 -1.23 6.28 4.37
CA LYS A 56 -0.48 7.52 4.14
C LYS A 56 0.76 7.71 5.02
N SER A 57 1.21 6.68 5.74
CA SER A 57 2.44 6.75 6.55
C SER A 57 3.68 6.93 5.68
N ILE A 58 4.61 7.77 6.13
CA ILE A 58 5.90 7.98 5.47
C ILE A 58 6.95 7.09 6.12
N LEU A 59 7.64 6.31 5.29
CA LEU A 59 8.68 5.37 5.68
C LEU A 59 9.98 5.73 5.01
N LYS A 60 11.09 5.56 5.73
CA LYS A 60 12.43 5.73 5.17
C LYS A 60 12.70 4.64 4.15
N TYR A 61 13.16 5.06 2.97
CA TYR A 61 13.54 4.20 1.87
C TYR A 61 14.81 4.74 1.24
N ASN A 62 15.84 3.91 1.10
CA ASN A 62 17.02 4.23 0.33
C ASN A 62 17.26 3.09 -0.67
N SER A 63 17.58 3.43 -1.92
CA SER A 63 17.92 2.46 -2.96
C SER A 63 19.03 1.49 -2.55
N LYS A 64 19.96 1.92 -1.69
CA LYS A 64 21.04 1.09 -1.13
C LYS A 64 20.58 0.13 -0.04
N SER A 65 19.61 0.52 0.80
CA SER A 65 19.12 -0.31 1.91
C SER A 65 17.99 -1.27 1.49
N GLY A 66 17.41 -1.05 0.31
CA GLY A 66 16.31 -1.87 -0.22
C GLY A 66 14.97 -1.64 0.48
N THR A 67 14.06 -2.60 0.36
CA THR A 67 12.64 -2.48 0.74
C THR A 67 12.29 -3.04 2.13
N ALA A 68 13.29 -3.32 2.97
CA ALA A 68 13.08 -3.97 4.27
C ALA A 68 12.12 -3.20 5.20
N SER A 69 12.24 -1.87 5.26
CA SER A 69 11.33 -1.02 6.04
C SER A 69 9.88 -1.05 5.53
N LEU A 70 9.70 -1.18 4.21
CA LEU A 70 8.39 -1.25 3.56
C LEU A 70 7.71 -2.59 3.84
N LEU A 71 8.49 -3.68 3.82
CA LEU A 71 8.00 -5.03 4.13
C LEU A 71 7.58 -5.19 5.60
N ARG A 72 8.28 -4.53 6.53
CA ARG A 72 7.96 -4.57 7.97
C ARG A 72 6.80 -3.65 8.34
N HIS A 73 6.30 -2.85 7.40
CA HIS A 73 5.19 -1.94 7.67
C HIS A 73 3.90 -2.71 7.91
N LYS A 74 3.42 -2.68 9.15
CA LYS A 74 2.10 -3.18 9.52
C LYS A 74 1.08 -2.09 9.26
N CYS A 75 0.46 -2.14 8.07
CA CYS A 75 -0.59 -1.20 7.72
C CYS A 75 -1.85 -1.49 8.56
N PRO A 76 -2.42 -0.51 9.26
CA PRO A 76 -3.68 -0.70 9.99
C PRO A 76 -4.88 -0.86 9.04
N ILE A 77 -4.72 -0.43 7.78
CA ILE A 77 -5.72 -0.57 6.73
C ILE A 77 -5.37 -1.80 5.91
N PRO A 78 -6.29 -2.77 5.72
CA PRO A 78 -6.02 -3.92 4.89
C PRO A 78 -5.64 -3.47 3.49
N PHE A 79 -4.54 -3.99 2.95
CA PHE A 79 -4.13 -3.71 1.59
C PHE A 79 -5.28 -4.09 0.65
N LYS A 80 -5.68 -3.19 -0.25
CA LYS A 80 -6.53 -3.58 -1.38
C LYS A 80 -5.70 -4.48 -2.28
N VAL A 81 -5.75 -5.78 -2.03
CA VAL A 81 -5.14 -6.80 -2.87
C VAL A 81 -5.75 -6.63 -4.26
N ASN A 82 -4.89 -6.57 -5.29
CA ASN A 82 -5.33 -6.53 -6.67
C ASN A 82 -6.30 -7.72 -6.89
N SER A 83 -7.52 -7.44 -7.33
CA SER A 83 -8.71 -8.31 -7.22
C SER A 83 -8.53 -9.73 -7.78
N GLU A 84 -7.55 -9.96 -8.66
CA GLU A 84 -7.21 -11.28 -9.20
C GLU A 84 -6.52 -12.23 -8.21
N LYS A 85 -5.68 -11.72 -7.28
CA LYS A 85 -5.03 -12.57 -6.26
C LYS A 85 -5.96 -12.88 -5.08
N GLN A 86 -6.88 -11.96 -4.77
CA GLN A 86 -7.88 -12.13 -3.70
C GLN A 86 -8.85 -13.27 -4.03
N LEU A 87 -9.32 -13.37 -5.29
CA LEU A 87 -10.18 -14.48 -5.74
C LEU A 87 -9.55 -15.86 -5.50
N ASN A 88 -8.24 -15.99 -5.61
CA ASN A 88 -7.57 -17.28 -5.39
C ASN A 88 -7.40 -17.62 -3.90
N LEU A 89 -7.09 -16.62 -3.06
CA LEU A 89 -7.03 -16.79 -1.60
C LEU A 89 -8.41 -17.07 -1.00
N ASP A 90 -9.44 -16.35 -1.43
CA ASP A 90 -10.82 -16.54 -0.97
C ASP A 90 -11.37 -17.90 -1.42
N LYS A 91 -11.10 -18.33 -2.66
CA LYS A 91 -11.46 -19.69 -3.14
C LYS A 91 -10.79 -20.78 -2.31
N TYR A 92 -9.52 -20.61 -1.95
CA TYR A 92 -8.80 -21.58 -1.12
C TYR A 92 -9.33 -21.60 0.32
N ALA A 93 -9.66 -20.44 0.89
CA ALA A 93 -10.28 -20.32 2.20
C ALA A 93 -11.68 -20.96 2.22
N ILE A 94 -12.50 -20.74 1.18
CA ILE A 94 -13.81 -21.41 1.03
C ILE A 94 -13.63 -22.92 0.93
N LYS A 95 -12.65 -23.44 0.19
CA LYS A 95 -12.38 -24.89 0.10
C LYS A 95 -12.14 -25.53 1.47
N GLN A 96 -11.53 -24.82 2.41
CA GLN A 96 -11.23 -25.31 3.76
C GLN A 96 -12.38 -25.13 4.77
N LEU A 97 -13.50 -24.49 4.40
CA LEU A 97 -14.66 -24.38 5.30
C LEU A 97 -15.43 -25.71 5.41
N PRO A 98 -16.00 -26.01 6.59
CA PRO A 98 -16.94 -27.12 6.76
C PRO A 98 -18.12 -26.98 5.80
N ALA A 99 -18.67 -28.10 5.33
CA ALA A 99 -19.76 -28.13 4.34
C ALA A 99 -20.94 -27.21 4.72
N ALA A 100 -21.35 -27.21 5.99
CA ALA A 100 -22.44 -26.37 6.50
C ALA A 100 -22.23 -24.86 6.27
N LYS A 101 -20.98 -24.37 6.27
CA LYS A 101 -20.67 -22.95 6.02
C LYS A 101 -20.61 -22.61 4.53
N LYS A 102 -20.33 -23.59 3.67
CA LYS A 102 -20.34 -23.41 2.21
C LYS A 102 -21.76 -23.22 1.68
N GLU A 103 -22.69 -24.05 2.16
CA GLU A 103 -24.12 -24.00 1.78
C GLU A 103 -24.75 -22.64 2.12
N LEU A 104 -24.45 -22.09 3.31
CA LEU A 104 -24.95 -20.78 3.75
C LEU A 104 -24.52 -19.61 2.83
N ILE A 105 -23.29 -19.66 2.31
CA ILE A 105 -22.76 -18.64 1.39
C ILE A 105 -23.40 -18.78 0.00
N MET A 106 -23.61 -20.03 -0.46
CA MET A 106 -24.24 -20.31 -1.75
C MET A 106 -25.71 -19.89 -1.77
N SER A 107 -26.44 -20.08 -0.68
CA SER A 107 -27.85 -19.65 -0.59
C SER A 107 -28.01 -18.13 -0.58
N TYR A 108 -27.03 -17.37 -0.07
CA TYR A 108 -27.07 -15.91 0.00
C TYR A 108 -26.75 -15.21 -1.32
N SER A 109 -26.09 -15.91 -2.26
CA SER A 109 -25.60 -15.32 -3.51
C SER A 109 -26.63 -15.36 -4.66
N PHE A 110 -27.80 -15.96 -4.44
CA PHE A 110 -28.85 -16.16 -5.46
C PHE A 110 -30.07 -15.22 -5.30
N GLN A 111 -30.03 -14.25 -4.39
CA GLN A 111 -31.13 -13.32 -4.11
C GLN A 111 -30.87 -11.86 -4.55
N SER A 112 -29.89 -11.61 -5.43
CA SER A 112 -29.66 -10.30 -6.04
C SER A 112 -29.96 -10.29 -7.54
#